data_AF-A0AAT9J0W6-F1
#
_entry.id   AF-A0AAT9J0W6-F1
#
_cell.length_a   1.000
_cell.length_b   1.000
_cell.length_c   1.000
_cell.angle_alpha   90.00
_cell.angle_beta   90.00
_cell.angle_gamma   90.00
#
_symmetry.space_group_name_H-M   'P 1'
#
loop_
_entity.id
_entity.type
_entity.pdbx_description
1 polymer ?
#
loop_
_entity_poly.entity_id
_entity_poly.type
_entity_poly.pdbx_seq_one_letter_code
_entity_poly.pdbx_strand_id
1 'polypeptide(L)'
;MSIRLYDSAWVLFRDSDQPQQVSKNRANPAMFQVGGYHYDIDGKPFFVAEAAPDIVRILNMQAARDLGLSTQYAAPKDIHI
;
A
#
# COMPACT_ATOMS: atom_id res chain seq x y z
N MET A 1 -17.19 0.48 -4.58
CA MET A 1 -16.15 1.53 -4.53
C MET A 1 -14.95 1.01 -5.30
N SER A 2 -14.41 1.78 -6.25
CA SER A 2 -13.16 1.40 -6.94
C SER A 2 -12.00 2.01 -6.16
N ILE A 3 -11.06 1.19 -5.72
CA ILE A 3 -9.79 1.63 -5.13
C ILE A 3 -8.85 1.97 -6.28
N ARG A 4 -8.04 3.02 -6.12
CA ARG A 4 -6.96 3.30 -7.06
C ARG A 4 -5.70 3.65 -6.28
N LEU A 5 -4.73 2.75 -6.29
CA LEU A 5 -3.49 2.90 -5.56
C LEU A 5 -2.60 3.95 -6.23
N TYR A 6 -1.93 4.73 -5.39
CA TYR A 6 -0.90 5.68 -5.78
C TYR A 6 0.21 5.65 -4.74
N ASP A 7 1.39 6.10 -5.16
CA ASP A 7 2.59 6.03 -4.34
C ASP A 7 2.43 6.88 -3.06
N SER A 8 2.98 6.40 -1.94
CA SER A 8 2.89 7.03 -0.62
C SER A 8 1.49 7.09 0.01
N ALA A 9 0.46 6.52 -0.63
CA ALA A 9 -0.84 6.36 0.00
C ALA A 9 -0.73 5.47 1.25
N TRP A 10 -1.64 5.64 2.19
CA TRP A 10 -1.83 4.69 3.28
C TRP A 10 -3.14 3.96 3.08
N VAL A 11 -3.17 2.66 3.36
CA VAL A 11 -4.37 1.83 3.23
C VAL A 11 -4.63 1.02 4.48
N LEU A 12 -5.90 0.65 4.67
CA LEU A 12 -6.32 -0.32 5.68
C LEU A 12 -6.73 -1.61 5.00
N PHE A 13 -6.27 -2.73 5.57
CA PHE A 13 -6.74 -4.05 5.18
C PHE A 13 -7.99 -4.42 5.98
N ARG A 14 -8.80 -5.34 5.44
CA ARG A 14 -10.01 -5.83 6.10
C ARG A 14 -9.73 -6.38 7.51
N ASP A 15 -8.61 -7.09 7.65
CA ASP A 15 -8.26 -7.84 8.87
C ASP A 15 -7.16 -7.16 9.69
N SER A 16 -6.84 -5.90 9.39
CA SER A 16 -5.82 -5.12 10.12
C SER A 16 -6.25 -3.68 10.34
N ASP A 17 -6.33 -3.28 11.61
CA ASP A 17 -6.58 -1.90 12.01
C ASP A 17 -5.35 -1.00 11.85
N GLN A 18 -4.19 -1.58 11.54
CA GLN A 18 -2.95 -0.83 11.39
C GLN A 18 -2.74 -0.43 9.93
N PRO A 19 -2.75 0.88 9.61
CA PRO A 19 -2.54 1.36 8.25
C PRO A 19 -1.20 0.91 7.69
N GLN A 20 -1.18 0.58 6.40
CA GLN A 20 0.03 0.17 5.67
C GLN A 20 0.33 1.16 4.56
N GLN A 21 1.59 1.54 4.41
CA GLN A 21 2.00 2.45 3.35
C GLN A 21 2.13 1.69 2.03
N VAL A 22 1.65 2.33 0.97
CA VAL A 22 1.79 1.88 -0.41
C VAL A 22 3.12 2.36 -0.95
N SER A 23 3.91 1.43 -1.50
CA SER A 23 5.10 1.75 -2.27
C SER A 23 4.97 1.22 -3.69
N LYS A 24 5.39 2.02 -4.67
CA LYS A 24 5.45 1.55 -6.05
C LYS A 24 6.67 0.64 -6.26
N ASN A 25 6.47 -0.52 -6.86
CA ASN A 25 7.60 -1.40 -7.17
C ASN A 25 8.45 -0.78 -8.30
N ARG A 26 9.76 -0.66 -8.07
CA ARG A 26 10.70 -0.04 -9.03
C ARG A 26 11.01 -0.93 -10.23
N ALA A 27 11.01 -2.25 -10.04
CA ALA A 27 11.29 -3.23 -11.09
C ALA A 27 10.06 -3.49 -11.99
N ASN A 28 8.86 -3.35 -11.44
CA ASN A 28 7.59 -3.50 -12.17
C ASN A 28 6.63 -2.34 -11.84
N PRO A 29 6.56 -1.31 -12.70
CA PRO A 29 5.73 -0.13 -12.47
C PRO A 29 4.21 -0.37 -12.44
N ALA A 30 3.74 -1.55 -12.86
CA ALA A 30 2.34 -1.93 -12.77
C ALA A 30 1.95 -2.50 -11.39
N MET A 31 2.94 -2.74 -10.53
CA MET A 31 2.79 -3.41 -9.25
C MET A 31 3.04 -2.44 -8.09
N PHE A 32 2.14 -2.50 -7.11
CA PHE A 32 2.26 -1.79 -5.84
C PHE A 32 2.52 -2.80 -4.73
N GLN A 33 3.33 -2.40 -3.76
CA GLN A 33 3.64 -3.18 -2.56
C GLN A 33 2.97 -2.54 -1.35
N VAL A 34 2.30 -3.36 -0.55
CA VAL A 34 1.62 -2.92 0.68
C VAL A 34 1.77 -3.99 1.73
N GLY A 35 2.45 -3.70 2.84
CA GLY A 35 2.62 -4.65 3.94
C GLY A 35 3.25 -6.00 3.54
N GLY A 36 4.07 -6.02 2.48
CA GLY A 36 4.70 -7.23 1.93
C GLY A 36 3.92 -7.95 0.83
N TYR A 37 2.69 -7.52 0.54
CA TYR A 37 1.85 -8.08 -0.53
C TYR A 37 1.89 -7.26 -1.81
N HIS A 38 1.55 -7.89 -2.94
CA HIS A 38 1.55 -7.25 -4.26
C HIS A 38 0.14 -6.99 -4.80
N TYR A 39 -0.09 -5.77 -5.25
CA TYR A 39 -1.36 -5.34 -5.81
C TYR A 39 -1.20 -4.67 -7.17
N ASP A 40 -2.24 -4.76 -7.99
CA ASP A 40 -2.40 -3.89 -9.17
C ASP A 40 -2.85 -2.48 -8.76
N ILE A 41 -3.00 -1.60 -9.75
CA ILE A 41 -3.45 -0.23 -9.54
C ILE A 41 -4.87 -0.14 -8.96
N ASP A 42 -5.69 -1.16 -9.13
CA ASP A 42 -7.08 -1.21 -8.67
C ASP A 42 -7.21 -1.82 -7.25
N GLY A 43 -6.08 -2.18 -6.63
CA GLY A 43 -6.01 -2.75 -5.28
C GLY A 43 -6.36 -4.24 -5.22
N LYS A 44 -6.26 -4.97 -6.34
CA LYS A 44 -6.44 -6.42 -6.39
C LYS A 44 -5.10 -7.14 -6.27
N PRO A 45 -5.06 -8.38 -5.75
CA PRO A 45 -3.85 -9.18 -5.73
C PRO A 45 -3.22 -9.25 -7.13
N PHE A 46 -1.95 -8.88 -7.24
CA PHE A 46 -1.25 -8.85 -8.54
C PHE A 46 -1.04 -10.27 -9.08
N PHE A 47 -0.76 -11.22 -8.19
CA PHE A 47 -0.63 -12.63 -8.52
C PHE A 47 -1.87 -13.41 -8.10
N VAL A 48 -2.43 -14.20 -9.01
CA VAL A 48 -3.65 -15.01 -8.76
C VAL A 48 -3.48 -16.02 -7.62
N ALA A 49 -2.25 -16.49 -7.40
CA ALA A 49 -1.94 -17.45 -6.33
C ALA A 49 -1.58 -16.80 -4.99
N GLU A 50 -1.48 -15.48 -4.92
CA GLU A 50 -1.16 -14.77 -3.68
C GLU A 50 -2.43 -14.52 -2.87
N ALA A 51 -2.50 -15.09 -1.66
CA ALA A 51 -3.55 -14.79 -0.71
C ALA A 51 -3.26 -13.43 -0.04
N ALA A 52 -3.48 -12.35 -0.78
CA ALA A 52 -3.33 -10.99 -0.27
C ALA A 52 -4.63 -10.48 0.36
N PRO A 53 -4.59 -9.78 1.50
CA PRO A 53 -5.78 -9.29 2.18
C PRO A 53 -6.50 -8.19 1.38
N ASP A 54 -7.82 -8.12 1.54
CA ASP A 54 -8.63 -7.07 0.91
C ASP A 54 -8.23 -5.69 1.43
N ILE A 55 -7.92 -4.77 0.52
CA ILE A 55 -7.85 -3.35 0.85
C ILE A 55 -9.27 -2.81 0.99
N VAL A 56 -9.63 -2.30 2.15
CA VAL A 56 -10.99 -1.79 2.42
C VAL A 56 -11.07 -0.27 2.36
N ARG A 57 -9.95 0.43 2.55
CA ARG A 57 -9.92 1.89 2.59
C ARG A 57 -8.55 2.44 2.20
N ILE A 58 -8.56 3.48 1.37
CA ILE A 58 -7.41 4.39 1.21
C ILE A 58 -7.59 5.56 2.17
N LEU A 59 -6.55 5.89 2.92
CA LEU A 59 -6.49 7.08 3.75
C LEU A 59 -6.01 8.25 2.91
N ASN A 60 -6.77 9.35 2.94
CA ASN A 60 -6.31 10.62 2.41
C ASN A 60 -5.22 11.22 3.33
N MET A 61 -4.54 12.27 2.86
CA MET A 61 -3.46 12.90 3.63
C MET A 61 -3.91 13.41 5.01
N GLN A 62 -5.16 13.88 5.13
CA GLN A 62 -5.68 14.38 6.41
C GLN A 62 -5.83 13.23 7.41
N ALA A 63 -6.51 12.15 7.02
CA ALA A 63 -6.69 10.97 7.86
C ALA A 63 -5.35 10.32 8.24
N ALA A 64 -4.37 10.30 7.32
CA ALA A 64 -3.03 9.83 7.63
C ALA A 64 -2.35 10.70 8.71
N ARG A 65 -2.44 12.03 8.61
CA ARG A 65 -1.91 12.97 9.62
C ARG A 65 -2.62 12.83 10.96
N ASP A 66 -3.94 12.67 10.96
CA ASP A 66 -4.74 12.49 12.18
C ASP A 66 -4.33 11.22 12.95
N LEU A 67 -3.83 10.20 12.23
CA LEU A 67 -3.26 8.97 12.79
C LEU A 67 -1.75 9.07 13.11
N GLY A 68 -1.14 10.25 12.95
CA GLY A 68 0.29 10.45 13.16
C GLY A 68 1.20 9.78 12.12
N LEU A 69 0.64 9.38 10.97
CA LEU A 69 1.40 8.71 9.91
C LEU A 69 2.19 9.71 9.08
N SER A 70 3.40 9.32 8.69
CA SER A 70 4.22 10.12 7.78
C SER A 70 3.55 10.20 6.41
N THR A 71 3.37 11.42 5.90
CA THR A 71 2.96 11.66 4.51
C THR A 71 4.13 11.79 3.56
N GLN A 72 5.37 11.63 4.05
CA GLN A 72 6.57 11.63 3.22
C GLN A 72 6.87 10.19 2.77
N TYR A 73 7.20 10.02 1.50
CA TYR A 73 7.72 8.76 0.97
C TYR A 73 9.09 8.49 1.61
N ALA A 74 9.15 7.57 2.57
CA ALA A 74 10.42 6.97 2.97
C ALA A 74 10.61 5.74 2.08
N ALA A 75 11.36 5.90 0.98
CA ALA A 75 11.88 4.74 0.28
C ALA A 75 12.55 3.83 1.33
N PRO A 76 12.27 2.51 1.37
CA PRO A 76 13.01 1.61 2.23
C PRO A 76 14.49 1.85 1.96
N LYS A 77 15.26 2.24 2.99
CA LYS A 77 16.71 2.27 2.85
C LYS A 77 17.10 0.84 2.54
N ASP A 78 17.63 0.62 1.33
CA ASP A 78 18.16 -0.67 0.90
C ASP A 78 18.93 -1.30 2.06
N ILE A 79 18.45 -2.45 2.55
CA ILE A 79 19.21 -3.25 3.49
C ILE A 79 20.32 -3.86 2.65
N HIS A 80 21.50 -3.23 2.68
CA HIS A 80 22.72 -3.84 2.17
C HIS A 80 22.96 -5.15 2.93
N ILE A 81 23.01 -6.26 2.17
CA ILE A 81 23.57 -7.54 2.60
C ILE A 81 24.88 -7.73 1.86
#